data_AF-A0A6V7K8W3-F1
#
_entry.id   AF-A0A6V7K8W3-F1
#
_cell.length_a   1.000
_cell.length_b   1.000
_cell.length_c   1.000
_cell.angle_alpha   90.00
_cell.angle_beta   90.00
_cell.angle_gamma   90.00
#
_symmetry.space_group_name_H-M   'P 1'
#
loop_
_entity.id
_entity.type
_entity.pdbx_description
1 polymer ?
#
loop_
_entity_poly.entity_id
_entity_poly.type
_entity_poly.pdbx_seq_one_letter_code
_entity_poly.pdbx_strand_id
1 'polypeptide(L)'
;YIDLFILPTHYMTDGGQIYKTFHPSRLMGLYDNLNTDTLVDFVNSLGASKEKIVISLMTNAYKFHLNKKYDNGPSASSLDKEPTPINREELCRLITSNGEWTIERDEDSTAPYAFNKSIWIAFEDNTSAIIKVLQSEFTKL
;
A
#
# COMPACT_ATOMS: atom_id res chain seq x y z
N TYR A 1 27.45 -2.38 16.46
CA TYR A 1 27.39 -2.18 15.00
C TYR A 1 26.04 -2.72 14.55
N ILE A 2 25.36 -2.09 13.58
CA ILE A 2 24.08 -2.56 13.05
C ILE A 2 24.33 -3.15 11.66
N ASP A 3 23.84 -4.37 11.45
CA ASP A 3 23.99 -5.10 10.19
C ASP A 3 22.89 -4.73 9.20
N LEU A 4 21.62 -4.71 9.66
CA LEU A 4 20.45 -4.40 8.83
C LEU A 4 19.43 -3.55 9.61
N PHE A 5 18.75 -2.68 8.88
CA PHE A 5 17.56 -1.94 9.31
C PHE A 5 16.35 -2.51 8.58
N ILE A 6 15.47 -3.21 9.30
CA ILE A 6 14.21 -3.70 8.73
C ILE A 6 13.17 -2.62 8.93
N LEU A 7 12.71 -2.01 7.82
CA LEU A 7 11.75 -0.92 7.86
C LEU A 7 10.33 -1.48 7.69
N PRO A 8 9.39 -1.16 8.60
CA PRO A 8 7.99 -1.53 8.47
C PRO A 8 7.30 -0.61 7.45
N THR A 9 7.61 -0.79 6.17
CA THR A 9 7.08 -0.05 5.01
C THR A 9 5.67 -0.53 4.62
N HIS A 10 4.90 -0.99 5.60
CA HIS A 10 3.54 -1.48 5.46
C HIS A 10 2.67 -0.87 6.55
N TYR A 11 1.38 -0.75 6.25
CA TYR A 11 0.40 -0.06 7.08
C TYR A 11 0.84 1.36 7.52
N MET A 12 1.45 2.12 6.61
CA MET A 12 1.84 3.51 6.83
C MET A 12 0.59 4.39 6.71
N THR A 13 0.15 4.95 7.83
CA THR A 13 -1.07 5.76 7.92
C THR A 13 -0.97 6.77 9.07
N ASP A 14 -1.82 7.79 9.05
CA ASP A 14 -1.97 8.76 10.14
C ASP A 14 -3.46 9.03 10.45
N GLY A 15 -3.72 10.01 11.33
CA GLY A 15 -5.08 10.41 11.69
C GLY A 15 -5.89 11.03 10.55
N GLY A 16 -5.24 11.47 9.46
CA GLY A 16 -5.90 12.03 8.27
C GLY A 16 -6.63 10.99 7.42
N GLN A 17 -6.32 9.71 7.62
CA GLN A 17 -6.89 8.57 6.89
C GLN A 17 -8.06 7.88 7.61
N ILE A 18 -8.46 8.38 8.78
CA ILE A 18 -9.63 7.86 9.49
C ILE A 18 -10.88 8.08 8.63
N TYR A 19 -11.71 7.05 8.47
CA TYR A 19 -12.89 7.05 7.58
C TYR A 19 -12.56 7.33 6.10
N LYS A 20 -11.36 7.00 5.65
CA LYS A 20 -10.94 7.13 4.26
C LYS A 20 -10.26 5.87 3.76
N THR A 21 -10.42 5.56 2.48
CA THR A 21 -9.60 4.54 1.82
C THR A 21 -8.16 5.04 1.66
N PHE A 22 -7.18 4.16 1.82
CA PHE A 22 -5.78 4.52 1.62
C PHE A 22 -4.96 3.30 1.23
N HIS A 23 -3.78 3.55 0.65
CA HIS A 23 -2.80 2.51 0.34
C HIS A 23 -1.83 2.32 1.51
N PRO A 24 -1.83 1.15 2.17
CA PRO A 24 -1.04 0.94 3.37
C PRO A 24 0.45 0.70 3.09
N SER A 25 0.85 0.39 1.86
CA SER A 25 2.24 0.04 1.53
C SER A 25 2.65 0.58 0.16
N ARG A 26 2.16 1.76 -0.25
CA ARG A 26 2.58 2.32 -1.54
C ARG A 26 4.09 2.60 -1.59
N LEU A 27 4.66 2.57 -2.79
CA LEU A 27 6.08 2.88 -2.97
C LEU A 27 6.32 4.38 -2.81
N MET A 28 5.58 5.17 -3.59
CA MET A 28 5.59 6.63 -3.58
C MET A 28 4.15 7.13 -3.43
N GLY A 29 3.96 8.43 -3.20
CA GLY A 29 2.65 9.07 -3.20
C GLY A 29 2.78 10.48 -3.76
N LEU A 30 1.83 10.92 -4.59
CA LEU A 30 1.83 12.28 -5.13
C LEU A 30 1.37 13.33 -4.10
N TYR A 31 0.57 12.91 -3.13
CA TYR A 31 -0.16 13.82 -2.23
C TYR A 31 0.12 13.58 -0.74
N ASP A 32 0.99 12.61 -0.40
CA ASP A 32 1.38 12.32 0.97
C ASP A 32 2.78 11.70 1.08
N ASN A 33 3.34 11.80 2.27
CA ASN A 33 4.70 11.39 2.60
C ASN A 33 4.75 10.03 3.34
N LEU A 34 3.61 9.34 3.48
CA LEU A 34 3.52 8.05 4.18
C LEU A 34 3.68 6.91 3.18
N ASN A 35 4.89 6.81 2.64
CA ASN A 35 5.24 5.89 1.58
C ASN A 35 6.66 5.30 1.79
N THR A 36 6.96 4.25 1.04
CA THR A 36 8.20 3.48 1.19
C THR A 36 9.43 4.33 0.87
N ASP A 37 9.38 5.11 -0.22
CA ASP A 37 10.46 5.98 -0.69
C ASP A 37 10.86 7.00 0.37
N THR A 38 9.87 7.69 0.95
CA THR A 38 10.12 8.70 1.99
C THR A 38 10.74 8.08 3.24
N LEU A 39 10.29 6.90 3.68
CA LEU A 39 10.84 6.24 4.86
C LEU A 39 12.28 5.75 4.64
N VAL A 40 12.57 5.22 3.46
CA VAL A 40 13.93 4.80 3.07
C VAL A 40 14.86 6.01 3.03
N ASP A 41 14.45 7.10 2.37
CA ASP A 41 15.25 8.33 2.27
C ASP A 41 15.46 9.00 3.63
N PHE A 42 14.44 8.99 4.49
CA PHE A 42 14.57 9.49 5.86
C PHE A 42 15.64 8.72 6.64
N VAL A 43 15.55 7.39 6.67
CA VAL A 43 16.52 6.54 7.40
C VAL A 43 17.92 6.65 6.80
N ASN A 44 18.03 6.78 5.48
CA ASN A 44 19.29 7.05 4.80
C ASN A 44 19.89 8.42 5.18
N SER A 45 19.07 9.47 5.26
CA SER A 45 19.51 10.81 5.68
C SER A 45 20.00 10.87 7.12
N LEU A 46 19.55 9.95 7.98
CA LEU A 46 20.03 9.77 9.35
C LEU A 46 21.35 8.97 9.44
N GLY A 47 21.88 8.51 8.31
CA GLY A 47 23.20 7.87 8.20
C GLY A 47 23.19 6.35 8.03
N ALA A 48 22.02 5.72 7.86
CA ALA A 48 21.96 4.31 7.49
C ALA A 48 22.28 4.13 6.00
N SER A 49 23.31 3.35 5.67
CA SER A 49 23.60 3.06 4.27
C SER A 49 22.45 2.28 3.61
N LYS A 50 22.11 2.64 2.36
CA LYS A 50 21.04 2.02 1.57
C LYS A 50 21.19 0.49 1.46
N GLU A 51 22.42 -0.03 1.35
CA GLU A 51 22.67 -1.49 1.30
C GLU A 51 22.31 -2.24 2.59
N LYS A 52 22.11 -1.52 3.70
CA LYS A 52 21.71 -2.09 5.00
C LYS A 52 20.21 -1.96 5.26
N ILE A 53 19.46 -1.37 4.35
CA ILE A 53 18.02 -1.17 4.51
C ILE A 53 17.26 -2.32 3.86
N VAL A 54 16.37 -2.94 4.61
CA VAL A 54 15.45 -3.97 4.13
C VAL A 54 14.04 -3.43 4.20
N ILE A 55 13.39 -3.34 3.03
CA ILE A 55 11.99 -2.93 2.87
C ILE A 55 11.10 -4.16 3.12
N SER A 56 10.02 -3.99 3.88
CA SER A 56 9.01 -5.04 4.09
C SER A 56 7.83 -4.90 3.11
N LEU A 57 7.27 -6.04 2.70
CA LEU A 57 6.07 -6.12 1.87
C LEU A 57 4.89 -6.60 2.71
N MET A 58 3.70 -6.06 2.43
CA MET A 58 2.45 -6.56 3.02
C MET A 58 1.99 -7.84 2.30
N THR A 59 1.60 -8.84 3.08
CA THR A 59 1.00 -10.08 2.56
C THR A 59 -0.53 -10.09 2.66
N ASN A 60 -1.07 -9.32 3.60
CA ASN A 60 -2.49 -9.08 3.75
C ASN A 60 -2.94 -8.00 2.75
N ALA A 61 -4.23 -7.99 2.45
CA ALA A 61 -4.92 -6.86 1.83
C ALA A 61 -5.81 -6.17 2.88
N TYR A 62 -6.28 -4.97 2.57
CA TYR A 62 -7.05 -4.15 3.50
C TYR A 62 -8.37 -3.76 2.86
N LYS A 63 -9.46 -4.25 3.46
CA LYS A 63 -10.82 -4.11 2.98
C LYS A 63 -11.51 -2.95 3.70
N PHE A 64 -12.17 -2.11 2.91
CA PHE A 64 -12.94 -0.95 3.34
C PHE A 64 -14.36 -1.05 2.78
N HIS A 65 -15.32 -0.52 3.54
CA HIS A 65 -16.69 -0.27 3.09
C HIS A 65 -16.81 1.19 2.70
N LEU A 66 -17.06 1.45 1.42
CA LEU A 66 -17.27 2.79 0.88
C LEU A 66 -18.61 3.35 1.37
N ASN A 67 -18.60 4.64 1.71
CA ASN A 67 -19.81 5.40 2.01
C ASN A 67 -20.65 5.62 0.73
N LYS A 68 -19.99 5.85 -0.41
CA LYS A 68 -20.64 6.04 -1.72
C LYS A 68 -19.99 5.14 -2.78
N LYS A 69 -20.81 4.36 -3.51
CA LYS A 69 -20.34 3.41 -4.54
C LYS A 69 -19.50 4.06 -5.66
N TYR A 70 -19.78 5.31 -6.01
CA TYR A 70 -19.09 6.01 -7.10
C TYR A 70 -17.86 6.79 -6.64
N ASP A 71 -17.61 6.86 -5.34
CA ASP A 71 -16.42 7.44 -4.74
C ASP A 71 -15.50 6.27 -4.36
N ASN A 72 -14.68 5.84 -5.32
CA ASN A 72 -13.95 4.58 -5.28
C ASN A 72 -12.43 4.74 -5.50
N GLY A 73 -11.95 5.97 -5.52
CA GLY A 73 -10.53 6.27 -5.58
C GLY A 73 -9.85 6.18 -4.21
N PRO A 74 -8.53 6.40 -4.17
CA PRO A 74 -7.81 6.68 -2.93
C PRO A 74 -8.43 7.88 -2.20
N SER A 75 -8.40 7.87 -0.86
CA SER A 75 -8.99 8.88 0.02
C SER A 75 -10.52 9.02 -0.06
N ALA A 76 -11.21 8.10 -0.72
CA ALA A 76 -12.67 8.04 -0.75
C ALA A 76 -13.26 7.83 0.65
N SER A 77 -14.46 8.37 0.88
CA SER A 77 -15.11 8.25 2.20
C SER A 77 -15.48 6.79 2.51
N SER A 78 -15.07 6.31 3.68
CA SER A 78 -15.36 4.97 4.20
C SER A 78 -16.24 5.01 5.44
N LEU A 79 -17.06 3.97 5.62
CA LEU A 79 -17.80 3.71 6.85
C LEU A 79 -16.91 3.15 7.96
N ASP A 80 -15.79 2.55 7.58
CA ASP A 80 -14.87 1.93 8.52
C ASP A 80 -13.92 3.00 9.08
N LYS A 81 -13.75 3.00 10.41
CA LYS A 81 -12.74 3.86 11.05
C LYS A 81 -11.33 3.49 10.56
N GLU A 82 -11.07 2.19 10.46
CA GLU A 82 -9.85 1.55 10.00
C GLU A 82 -10.21 0.31 9.17
N PRO A 83 -9.41 -0.07 8.16
CA PRO A 83 -9.72 -1.22 7.33
C PRO A 83 -9.65 -2.55 8.07
N THR A 84 -10.40 -3.52 7.55
CA THR A 84 -10.28 -4.91 7.98
C THR A 84 -9.16 -5.60 7.20
N PRO A 85 -8.11 -6.15 7.84
CA PRO A 85 -7.10 -6.95 7.16
C PRO A 85 -7.72 -8.27 6.70
N ILE A 86 -7.44 -8.66 5.47
CA ILE A 86 -7.81 -9.94 4.88
C ILE A 86 -6.56 -10.62 4.33
N ASN A 87 -6.49 -11.95 4.42
CA ASN A 87 -5.33 -12.66 3.90
C ASN A 87 -5.42 -12.83 2.37
N ARG A 88 -4.32 -13.27 1.75
CA ARG A 88 -4.25 -13.48 0.29
C ARG A 88 -5.27 -14.49 -0.24
N GLU A 89 -5.57 -15.53 0.52
CA GLU A 89 -6.57 -16.53 0.11
C GLU A 89 -7.97 -15.92 0.03
N GLU A 90 -8.36 -15.13 1.03
CA GLU A 90 -9.62 -14.40 1.04
C GLU A 90 -9.67 -13.37 -0.09
N LEU A 91 -8.60 -12.60 -0.31
CA LEU A 91 -8.50 -11.66 -1.43
C LEU A 91 -8.75 -12.36 -2.77
N CYS A 92 -8.01 -13.45 -3.04
CA CYS A 92 -8.15 -14.20 -4.27
C CYS A 92 -9.59 -14.72 -4.41
N ARG A 93 -10.16 -15.31 -3.36
CA ARG A 93 -11.54 -15.82 -3.37
C ARG A 93 -12.55 -14.71 -3.67
N LEU A 94 -12.39 -13.53 -3.07
CA LEU A 94 -13.26 -12.37 -3.32
C LEU A 94 -13.19 -11.92 -4.77
N ILE A 95 -11.98 -11.74 -5.31
CA ILE A 95 -11.77 -11.24 -6.67
C ILE A 95 -12.20 -12.27 -7.72
N THR A 96 -11.96 -13.56 -7.51
CA THR A 96 -12.26 -14.61 -8.50
C THR A 96 -13.70 -15.12 -8.45
N SER A 97 -14.35 -15.10 -7.28
CA SER A 97 -15.64 -15.77 -7.08
C SER A 97 -16.84 -14.81 -7.09
N ASN A 98 -16.63 -13.53 -6.78
CA ASN A 98 -17.70 -12.59 -6.45
C ASN A 98 -17.77 -11.37 -7.38
N GLY A 99 -18.09 -11.61 -8.66
CA GLY A 99 -18.57 -10.57 -9.59
C GLY A 99 -17.50 -9.77 -10.33
N GLU A 100 -17.94 -8.73 -11.05
CA GLU A 100 -17.10 -7.82 -11.84
C GLU A 100 -16.33 -6.86 -10.92
N TRP A 101 -15.11 -7.25 -10.54
CA TRP A 101 -14.17 -6.36 -9.85
C TRP A 101 -13.44 -5.49 -10.87
N THR A 102 -13.38 -4.19 -10.59
CA THR A 102 -12.47 -3.29 -11.27
C THR A 102 -11.17 -3.24 -10.49
N ILE A 103 -10.05 -3.46 -11.16
CA ILE A 103 -8.70 -3.32 -10.60
C ILE A 103 -8.07 -2.10 -11.22
N GLU A 104 -7.62 -1.17 -10.38
CA GLU A 104 -6.98 0.08 -10.75
C GLU A 104 -5.70 0.26 -9.94
N ARG A 105 -4.95 1.31 -10.27
CA ARG A 105 -3.78 1.76 -9.53
C ARG A 105 -3.92 3.23 -9.21
N ASP A 106 -3.28 3.65 -8.14
CA ASP A 106 -3.10 5.08 -7.82
C ASP A 106 -2.41 5.80 -9.00
N GLU A 107 -2.47 7.13 -9.02
CA GLU A 107 -1.98 7.96 -10.13
C GLU A 107 -0.47 7.77 -10.39
N ASP A 108 0.31 7.49 -9.35
CA ASP A 108 1.74 7.14 -9.45
C ASP A 108 2.01 5.72 -9.98
N SER A 109 0.97 4.92 -10.21
CA SER A 109 1.01 3.54 -10.70
C SER A 109 1.73 2.54 -9.79
N THR A 110 2.05 2.90 -8.55
CA THR A 110 2.81 2.03 -7.63
C THR A 110 1.97 1.21 -6.68
N ALA A 111 0.71 1.58 -6.47
CA ALA A 111 -0.18 0.91 -5.50
C ALA A 111 -1.50 0.46 -6.16
N PRO A 112 -1.79 -0.86 -6.20
CA PRO A 112 -3.03 -1.36 -6.75
C PRO A 112 -4.16 -1.34 -5.71
N TYR A 113 -5.39 -1.19 -6.22
CA TYR A 113 -6.62 -1.41 -5.46
C TYR A 113 -7.68 -2.05 -6.35
N ALA A 114 -8.65 -2.69 -5.71
CA ALA A 114 -9.81 -3.27 -6.38
C ALA A 114 -11.08 -2.76 -5.72
N PHE A 115 -12.10 -2.51 -6.52
CA PHE A 115 -13.41 -2.14 -5.99
C PHE A 115 -14.55 -2.87 -6.70
N ASN A 116 -15.60 -3.13 -5.94
CA ASN A 116 -16.86 -3.67 -6.42
C ASN A 116 -17.98 -3.17 -5.50
N LYS A 117 -18.97 -2.47 -6.10
CA LYS A 117 -20.08 -1.84 -5.36
C LYS A 117 -19.53 -0.92 -4.25
N SER A 118 -19.77 -1.27 -3.00
CA SER A 118 -19.33 -0.49 -1.83
C SER A 118 -18.13 -1.12 -1.12
N ILE A 119 -17.42 -2.05 -1.76
CA ILE A 119 -16.19 -2.63 -1.21
C ILE A 119 -15.00 -2.09 -1.99
N TRP A 120 -13.99 -1.65 -1.25
CA TRP A 120 -12.70 -1.20 -1.77
C TRP A 120 -11.60 -1.97 -1.05
N ILE A 121 -10.60 -2.44 -1.79
CA ILE A 121 -9.54 -3.29 -1.24
C ILE A 121 -8.19 -2.79 -1.74
N ALA A 122 -7.32 -2.35 -0.83
CA ALA A 122 -5.90 -2.14 -1.12
C ALA A 122 -5.13 -3.44 -0.94
N PHE A 123 -4.21 -3.75 -1.86
CA PHE A 123 -3.40 -4.95 -1.80
C PHE A 123 -2.01 -4.75 -2.42
N GLU A 124 -1.18 -5.78 -2.36
CA GLU A 124 0.07 -5.90 -3.09
C GLU A 124 -0.09 -6.92 -4.21
N ASP A 125 0.44 -6.61 -5.39
CA ASP A 125 0.53 -7.54 -6.51
C ASP A 125 1.95 -7.71 -7.02
N ASN A 126 2.10 -8.53 -8.05
CA ASN A 126 3.41 -8.80 -8.65
C ASN A 126 4.11 -7.52 -9.14
N THR A 127 3.35 -6.58 -9.69
CA THR A 127 3.92 -5.35 -10.23
C THR A 127 4.37 -4.42 -9.11
N SER A 128 3.56 -4.18 -8.08
CA SER A 128 3.97 -3.32 -6.94
C SER A 128 5.19 -3.89 -6.21
N ALA A 129 5.24 -5.22 -6.04
CA ALA A 129 6.41 -5.90 -5.49
C ALA A 129 7.66 -5.72 -6.36
N ILE A 130 7.54 -5.87 -7.68
CA ILE A 130 8.67 -5.69 -8.61
C ILE A 130 9.18 -4.26 -8.59
N ILE A 131 8.31 -3.25 -8.59
CA ILE A 131 8.76 -1.83 -8.60
C ILE A 131 9.54 -1.52 -7.31
N LYS A 132 9.12 -2.05 -6.16
CA LYS A 132 9.89 -1.93 -4.89
C LYS A 132 11.25 -2.60 -4.96
N VAL A 133 11.34 -3.79 -5.58
CA VAL A 133 12.63 -4.45 -5.81
C VAL A 133 13.53 -3.60 -6.70
N LEU A 134 13.00 -3.05 -7.80
CA LEU A 134 13.77 -2.19 -8.69
C LEU A 134 14.28 -0.93 -7.98
N GLN A 135 13.47 -0.29 -7.14
CA GLN A 135 13.91 0.85 -6.32
C GLN A 135 15.10 0.48 -5.41
N SER A 136 15.08 -0.73 -4.83
CA SER A 136 16.17 -1.24 -3.99
C SER A 136 17.46 -1.56 -4.76
N GLU A 137 17.37 -1.79 -6.08
CA GLU A 137 18.55 -2.01 -6.94
C GLU A 137 19.11 -0.69 -7.49
N PHE A 138 18.27 0.28 -7.86
CA PHE A 138 18.71 1.62 -8.28
C PHE A 138 19.48 2.37 -7.19
N THR A 139 19.22 2.03 -5.93
CA THR A 139 19.90 2.62 -4.78
C THR A 139 21.30 2.05 -4.53
N LYS A 140 21.72 1.02 -5.27
CA LYS A 140 23.08 0.44 -5.20
C LYS A 140 24.06 1.04 -6.22
N LEU A 141 23.57 1.79 -7.21
CA LEU A 141 24.39 2.49 -8.22
C LEU A 141 24.79 3.89 -7.73
#